data_AF-A0A1E5JWZ7-F1
#
_entry.id   AF-A0A1E5JWZ7-F1
#
_cell.length_a   1.000
_cell.length_b   1.000
_cell.length_c   1.000
_cell.angle_alpha   90.00
_cell.angle_beta   90.00
_cell.angle_gamma   90.00
#
_symmetry.space_group_name_H-M   'P 1'
#
loop_
_entity.id
_entity.type
_entity.pdbx_description
1 polymer ?
#
loop_
_entity_poly.entity_id
_entity_poly.type
_entity_poly.pdbx_seq_one_letter_code
_entity_poly.pdbx_strand_id
1 'polypeptide(L)'
;MMILYVPQRNDEVRIEYEFTETTITARYGDTKDTLDLSNLTEGKVVKDEETGGSIISTSLPINPFLDIEKKDGITYVKLLYFHGMNATREERFPKWTHFQNLEVGVFSG
;
A
#
# COMPACT_ATOMS: atom_id res chain seq x y z
N MET A 1 6.66 8.45 -6.07
CA MET A 1 6.36 7.73 -4.80
C MET A 1 7.04 6.37 -4.79
N MET A 2 7.62 5.95 -3.65
CA MET A 2 8.26 4.64 -3.46
C MET A 2 7.33 3.71 -2.67
N ILE A 3 7.14 2.49 -3.17
CA ILE A 3 6.23 1.49 -2.60
C ILE A 3 7.03 0.28 -2.12
N LEU A 4 6.70 -0.21 -0.94
CA LEU A 4 7.12 -1.51 -0.44
C LEU A 4 5.87 -2.33 -0.12
N TYR A 5 5.69 -3.42 -0.84
CA TYR A 5 4.66 -4.39 -0.49
C TYR A 5 5.05 -5.16 0.78
N VAL A 6 4.08 -5.38 1.66
CA VAL A 6 4.19 -6.24 2.83
C VAL A 6 3.40 -7.50 2.52
N PRO A 7 4.07 -8.57 2.08
CA PRO A 7 3.42 -9.75 1.55
C PRO A 7 2.74 -10.54 2.67
N GLN A 8 1.52 -10.99 2.42
CA GLN A 8 0.77 -11.94 3.23
C GLN A 8 0.13 -12.97 2.29
N ARG A 9 0.14 -14.24 2.70
CA ARG A 9 -0.51 -15.28 1.90
C ARG A 9 -2.02 -15.18 2.05
N ASN A 10 -2.72 -15.04 0.94
CA ASN A 10 -4.18 -15.17 0.87
C ASN A 10 -4.54 -15.71 -0.51
N ASP A 11 -5.16 -16.89 -0.52
CA ASP A 11 -5.53 -17.61 -1.75
C ASP A 11 -6.95 -17.22 -2.24
N GLU A 12 -7.73 -16.50 -1.43
CA GLU A 12 -9.16 -16.21 -1.68
C GLU A 12 -9.39 -14.80 -2.25
N VAL A 13 -8.69 -13.80 -1.72
CA VAL A 13 -8.90 -12.39 -2.08
C VAL A 13 -7.57 -11.70 -2.36
N ARG A 14 -7.59 -10.76 -3.31
CA ARG A 14 -6.46 -9.90 -3.64
C ARG A 14 -6.73 -8.46 -3.25
N ILE A 15 -5.65 -7.74 -2.96
CA ILE A 15 -5.67 -6.28 -2.91
C ILE A 15 -4.88 -5.79 -4.12
N GLU A 16 -5.49 -4.90 -4.88
CA GLU A 16 -4.86 -4.30 -6.05
C GLU A 16 -4.87 -2.78 -5.88
N TYR A 17 -3.88 -2.13 -6.48
CA TYR A 17 -3.64 -0.71 -6.29
C TYR A 17 -3.61 0.04 -7.61
N GLU A 18 -4.09 1.27 -7.55
CA GLU A 18 -3.92 2.28 -8.57
C GLU A 18 -3.23 3.48 -7.93
N PHE A 19 -2.29 4.07 -8.66
CA PHE A 19 -1.41 5.10 -8.14
C PHE A 19 -1.45 6.34 -9.02
N THR A 20 -1.45 7.50 -8.39
CA THR A 20 -1.05 8.78 -8.99
C THR A 20 0.16 9.34 -8.22
N GLU A 21 0.63 10.53 -8.60
CA GLU A 21 1.70 11.20 -7.85
C GLU A 21 1.31 11.52 -6.40
N THR A 22 0.02 11.73 -6.13
CA THR A 22 -0.47 12.17 -4.81
C THR A 22 -1.54 11.27 -4.21
N THR A 23 -2.01 10.24 -4.90
CA THR A 23 -3.09 9.36 -4.40
C THR A 23 -2.77 7.89 -4.57
N ILE A 24 -3.33 7.07 -3.69
CA ILE A 24 -3.30 5.61 -3.76
C ILE A 24 -4.73 5.11 -3.61
N THR A 25 -5.24 4.40 -4.60
CA THR A 25 -6.54 3.72 -4.53
C THR A 25 -6.32 2.24 -4.34
N ALA A 26 -6.82 1.68 -3.24
CA ALA A 26 -6.80 0.25 -2.97
C ALA A 26 -8.16 -0.36 -3.33
N ARG A 27 -8.14 -1.49 -4.03
CA ARG A 27 -9.32 -2.32 -4.35
C ARG A 27 -9.25 -3.63 -3.57
N TYR A 28 -10.29 -3.94 -2.81
CA TYR A 28 -10.49 -5.22 -2.12
C TYR A 28 -11.83 -5.81 -2.55
N GLY A 29 -11.79 -6.78 -3.47
CA GLY A 29 -12.99 -7.26 -4.16
C GLY A 29 -13.67 -6.13 -4.94
N ASP A 30 -14.96 -5.91 -4.65
CA ASP A 30 -15.76 -4.84 -5.29
C ASP A 30 -15.67 -3.49 -4.56
N THR A 31 -15.01 -3.43 -3.41
CA THR A 31 -14.88 -2.20 -2.62
C THR A 31 -13.56 -1.50 -2.94
N LYS A 32 -13.59 -0.17 -3.00
CA LYS A 32 -12.40 0.65 -3.17
C LYS A 32 -12.32 1.71 -2.09
N ASP A 33 -11.11 2.10 -1.76
CA ASP A 33 -10.82 3.21 -0.86
C ASP A 33 -9.60 3.98 -1.37
N THR A 34 -9.65 5.30 -1.27
CA THR A 34 -8.60 6.17 -1.83
C THR A 34 -7.98 6.99 -0.72
N LEU A 35 -6.66 6.91 -0.63
CA LEU A 35 -5.85 7.71 0.27
C LEU A 35 -5.23 8.88 -0.50
N ASP A 36 -5.52 10.10 -0.03
CA ASP A 36 -4.93 11.34 -0.54
C ASP A 36 -3.71 11.77 0.29
N LEU A 37 -2.57 11.92 -0.39
CA LEU A 37 -1.27 12.29 0.16
C LEU A 37 -0.84 13.69 -0.29
N SER A 38 -1.72 14.46 -0.94
CA SER A 38 -1.43 15.83 -1.41
C SER A 38 -0.98 16.75 -0.28
N ASN A 39 -1.54 16.56 0.92
CA ASN A 39 -1.24 17.36 2.11
C ASN A 39 -0.13 16.74 2.99
N LEU A 40 0.55 15.69 2.52
CA LEU A 40 1.61 15.03 3.29
C LEU A 40 2.84 15.95 3.40
N THR A 41 3.11 16.41 4.62
CA THR A 41 4.34 17.13 4.97
C THR A 41 5.47 16.17 5.29
N GLU A 42 6.69 16.70 5.34
CA GLU A 42 7.89 15.94 5.73
C GLU A 42 7.69 15.27 7.11
N GLY A 43 8.19 14.04 7.25
CA GLY A 43 8.05 13.23 8.45
C GLY A 43 7.19 11.99 8.24
N LYS A 44 6.95 11.28 9.34
CA LYS A 44 6.22 10.03 9.37
C LYS A 44 4.76 10.27 9.74
N VAL A 45 3.83 9.74 8.96
CA VAL A 45 2.42 9.65 9.39
C VAL A 45 2.37 8.66 10.55
N VAL A 46 1.94 9.17 11.70
CA VAL A 46 2.05 8.49 12.99
C VAL A 46 1.19 7.21 12.96
N LYS A 47 1.66 6.18 13.68
CA LYS A 47 0.93 4.96 14.00
C LYS A 47 0.10 5.21 15.25
N ASP A 48 -1.06 4.59 15.35
CA ASP A 48 -1.89 4.65 16.54
C ASP A 48 -1.07 4.09 17.72
N GLU A 49 -0.75 4.94 18.70
CA GLU A 49 0.16 4.62 19.80
C GLU A 49 -0.46 3.62 20.79
N GLU A 50 -1.78 3.45 20.79
CA GLU A 50 -2.53 2.58 21.70
C GLU A 50 -2.67 1.15 21.15
N THR A 51 -2.88 1.03 19.84
CA THR A 51 -3.10 -0.25 19.15
C THR A 51 -1.86 -0.75 18.40
N GLY A 52 -0.86 0.11 18.21
CA GLY A 52 0.27 -0.14 17.30
C GLY A 52 -0.13 -0.19 15.82
N GLY A 53 -1.39 0.12 15.51
CA GLY A 53 -1.97 0.13 14.18
C GLY A 53 -1.63 1.38 13.38
N SER A 54 -2.01 1.43 12.11
CA SER A 54 -1.90 2.65 11.30
C SER A 54 -3.07 3.58 11.64
N ILE A 55 -2.86 4.88 11.91
CA ILE A 55 -3.96 5.86 12.10
C ILE A 55 -4.68 6.14 10.76
N ILE A 56 -4.17 5.57 9.67
CA ILE A 56 -4.77 5.69 8.35
C ILE A 56 -6.08 4.92 8.36
N SER A 57 -7.20 5.63 8.51
CA SER A 57 -8.53 5.05 8.42
C SER A 57 -8.80 4.54 7.01
N THR A 58 -9.42 3.37 6.89
CA THR A 58 -9.93 2.86 5.63
C THR A 58 -11.39 2.47 5.73
N SER A 59 -12.12 2.58 4.63
CA SER A 59 -13.47 2.01 4.49
C SER A 59 -13.45 0.51 4.14
N LEU A 60 -12.28 -0.05 3.83
CA LEU A 60 -12.14 -1.46 3.47
C LEU A 60 -12.24 -2.38 4.71
N PRO A 61 -12.66 -3.65 4.53
CA PRO A 61 -12.69 -4.65 5.60
C PRO A 61 -11.33 -4.95 6.25
N ILE A 62 -10.23 -4.58 5.57
CA ILE A 62 -8.86 -4.70 6.03
C ILE A 62 -8.11 -3.43 5.67
N ASN A 63 -7.17 -2.99 6.51
CA ASN A 63 -6.37 -1.80 6.25
C ASN A 63 -5.18 -2.10 5.31
N PRO A 64 -5.21 -1.62 4.05
CA PRO A 64 -4.11 -1.84 3.13
C PRO A 64 -2.93 -0.86 3.37
N PHE A 65 -3.14 0.25 4.08
CA PHE A 65 -2.20 1.35 4.23
C PHE A 65 -1.42 1.25 5.55
N LEU A 66 -0.26 0.59 5.52
CA LEU A 66 0.42 0.15 6.74
C LEU A 66 1.38 1.18 7.34
N ASP A 67 2.04 1.97 6.48
CA ASP A 67 3.05 2.94 6.91
C ASP A 67 3.25 3.98 5.81
N ILE A 68 3.33 5.26 6.18
CA ILE A 68 3.59 6.36 5.23
C ILE A 68 4.61 7.31 5.85
N GLU A 69 5.66 7.60 5.11
CA GLU A 69 6.73 8.48 5.53
C GLU A 69 7.19 9.32 4.35
N LYS A 70 7.31 10.63 4.54
CA LYS A 70 7.93 11.53 3.58
C LYS A 70 9.29 11.93 4.11
N LYS A 71 10.33 11.56 3.38
CA LYS A 71 11.72 11.83 3.75
C LYS A 71 12.51 12.29 2.54
N ASP A 72 13.24 13.38 2.70
CA ASP A 72 14.05 14.03 1.67
C ASP A 72 13.22 14.35 0.41
N GLY A 73 11.96 14.77 0.62
CA GLY A 73 11.01 15.07 -0.45
C GLY A 73 10.42 13.84 -1.17
N ILE A 74 10.78 12.62 -0.78
CA ILE A 74 10.27 11.36 -1.35
C ILE A 74 9.27 10.73 -0.39
N THR A 75 8.07 10.42 -0.90
CA THR A 75 7.06 9.66 -0.17
C THR A 75 7.32 8.15 -0.29
N TYR A 76 7.51 7.49 0.85
CA TYR A 76 7.67 6.06 1.05
C TYR A 76 6.39 5.48 1.67
N VAL A 77 5.84 4.44 1.04
CA VAL A 77 4.59 3.82 1.49
C VAL A 77 4.74 2.30 1.60
N LYS A 78 4.31 1.75 2.73
CA LYS A 78 4.14 0.30 2.91
C LYS A 78 2.68 -0.09 2.71
N LEU A 79 2.45 -1.03 1.82
CA LEU A 79 1.11 -1.49 1.46
C LEU A 79 0.97 -2.99 1.71
N LEU A 80 -0.17 -3.40 2.25
CA LEU A 80 -0.49 -4.82 2.39
C LEU A 80 -0.59 -5.46 1.00
N TYR A 81 0.01 -6.63 0.81
CA TYR A 81 -0.04 -7.32 -0.48
C TYR A 81 -0.42 -8.78 -0.29
N PHE A 82 -1.52 -9.18 -0.92
CA PHE A 82 -2.00 -10.56 -0.87
C PHE A 82 -1.51 -11.35 -2.07
N HIS A 83 -0.79 -12.42 -1.78
CA HIS A 83 -0.23 -13.32 -2.78
C HIS A 83 -0.77 -14.74 -2.60
N GLY A 84 -0.91 -15.46 -3.71
CA GLY A 84 -1.33 -16.86 -3.69
C GLY A 84 -0.19 -17.83 -3.37
N MET A 85 -0.52 -19.12 -3.34
CA MET A 85 0.42 -20.22 -3.10
C MET A 85 1.60 -20.25 -4.09
N ASN A 86 1.34 -19.86 -5.35
CA ASN A 86 2.32 -19.88 -6.44
C ASN A 86 3.02 -18.53 -6.65
N ALA A 87 2.99 -17.63 -5.66
CA ALA A 87 3.65 -16.34 -5.74
C ALA A 87 5.13 -16.46 -6.11
N THR A 88 5.57 -15.61 -7.02
CA THR A 88 6.95 -15.41 -7.46
C THR A 88 7.85 -14.98 -6.30
N ARG A 89 9.16 -14.96 -6.54
CA ARG A 89 10.11 -14.51 -5.52
C ARG A 89 9.91 -13.02 -5.23
N GLU A 90 9.63 -12.24 -6.26
CA GLU A 90 9.41 -10.80 -6.23
C GLU A 90 8.17 -10.45 -5.40
N GLU A 91 7.09 -11.23 -5.53
CA GLU A 91 5.88 -11.10 -4.71
C GLU A 91 6.11 -11.44 -3.24
N ARG A 92 6.94 -12.43 -2.93
CA ARG A 92 7.23 -12.87 -1.54
C ARG A 92 8.30 -12.04 -0.84
N PHE A 93 9.22 -11.47 -1.61
CA PHE A 93 10.36 -10.70 -1.13
C PHE A 93 10.49 -9.37 -1.89
N PRO A 94 9.45 -8.51 -1.80
CA PRO A 94 9.42 -7.24 -2.50
C PRO A 94 10.50 -6.30 -1.99
N LYS A 95 10.87 -5.35 -2.84
CA LYS A 95 11.81 -4.26 -2.53
C LYS A 95 11.10 -2.93 -2.72
N TRP A 96 11.72 -1.87 -2.23
CA TRP A 96 11.29 -0.50 -2.55
C TRP A 96 11.37 -0.26 -4.05
N THR A 97 10.22 0.01 -4.66
CA THR A 97 10.10 0.23 -6.10
C THR A 97 9.31 1.51 -6.34
N HIS A 98 9.71 2.30 -7.34
CA HIS A 98 8.91 3.46 -7.75
C HIS A 98 7.55 2.98 -8.29
N PHE A 99 6.46 3.64 -7.96
CA PHE A 99 5.11 3.15 -8.31
C PHE A 99 4.91 2.89 -9.82
N GLN A 100 5.56 3.68 -10.68
CA GLN A 100 5.52 3.53 -12.14
C GLN A 100 6.26 2.28 -12.65
N ASN A 101 7.09 1.66 -11.81
CA ASN A 101 7.88 0.47 -12.14
C ASN A 101 7.34 -0.80 -11.44
N LEU A 102 6.14 -0.74 -10.86
CA LEU A 102 5.52 -1.91 -10.23
C LEU A 102 4.95 -2.83 -11.31
N GLU A 103 5.31 -4.11 -11.23
CA GLU A 103 4.85 -5.15 -12.15
C GLU A 103 3.73 -6.02 -11.55
N VAL A 104 3.47 -5.90 -10.25
CA VAL A 104 2.50 -6.70 -9.49
C VAL A 104 1.67 -5.82 -8.58
N GLY A 105 0.50 -6.31 -8.17
CA GLY A 105 -0.36 -5.60 -7.22
C GLY A 105 -0.96 -4.32 -7.78
N VAL A 106 -0.87 -4.09 -9.09
CA VAL A 106 -1.48 -2.94 -9.77
C VAL A 106 -2.70 -3.39 -10.57
N PHE A 107 -3.73 -2.55 -10.66
CA PHE A 107 -4.80 -2.71 -11.63
C PHE A 107 -4.88 -1.47 -12.52
N SER A 108 -5.16 -1.69 -13.80
CA SER A 108 -5.62 -0.62 -14.69
C SER A 108 -7.14 -0.52 -14.51
N GLY A 109 -7.62 0.63 -14.04
CA GLY A 109 -9.04 0.97 -14.03
C GLY A 109 -9.61 1.02 -15.43
#